data_AF-A0A2E5EKT6-F1
#
_entry.id   AF-A0A2E5EKT6-F1
#
_cell.length_a   1.000
_cell.length_b   1.000
_cell.length_c   1.000
_cell.angle_alpha   90.00
_cell.angle_beta   90.00
_cell.angle_gamma   90.00
#
_symmetry.space_group_name_H-M   'P 1'
#
loop_
_entity.id
_entity.type
_entity.pdbx_description
1 polymer ?
#
loop_
_entity_poly.entity_id
_entity_poly.type
_entity_poly.pdbx_seq_one_letter_code
_entity_poly.pdbx_strand_id
1 'polypeptide(L)'
;MPCPECGKKIMFGMEDVGSDAFCPHCDTPVVLRAPGAGPAPPPKPRTGPPMVQLIGIPAGIFVVVFSLIAGVGLLKRSEAKKGEEEKAANMSDEEWLAQKKREAREPEKKKKAKKKAKKTVPMLKGYKRPLNTVTKKEIKWTNPTKRDSGSPVQLMGHMIENAESGNLTFVVGMVQNHTDQQLFDVEAFFDLYDKGGKKVGDTKDYMGILAPKAKWELRATVFQRNVKSAKLRKLVADK
;
A
#
# COMPACT_ATOMS: atom_id res chain seq x y z
N MET A 1 -36.58 28.44 -16.59
CA MET A 1 -35.57 29.09 -15.70
C MET A 1 -34.51 29.78 -16.57
N PRO A 2 -33.87 30.88 -16.13
CA PRO A 2 -32.75 31.47 -16.89
C PRO A 2 -31.49 30.61 -16.76
N CYS A 3 -30.70 30.52 -17.82
CA CYS A 3 -29.37 29.92 -17.80
C CYS A 3 -28.45 30.71 -16.85
N PRO A 4 -27.65 30.06 -15.98
CA PRO A 4 -26.72 30.77 -15.09
C PRO A 4 -25.60 31.49 -15.84
N GLU A 5 -25.20 30.99 -17.01
CA GLU A 5 -24.10 31.53 -17.81
C GLU A 5 -24.56 32.68 -18.72
N CYS A 6 -25.63 32.45 -19.50
CA CYS A 6 -26.06 33.42 -20.52
C CYS A 6 -27.32 34.22 -20.16
N GLY A 7 -27.96 33.94 -19.02
CA GLY A 7 -29.17 34.65 -18.53
C GLY A 7 -30.46 34.42 -19.32
N LYS A 8 -30.42 33.76 -20.49
CA LYS A 8 -31.60 33.52 -21.35
C LYS A 8 -32.51 32.44 -20.76
N LYS A 9 -33.83 32.60 -20.93
CA LYS A 9 -34.85 31.67 -20.42
C LYS A 9 -34.83 30.38 -21.24
N ILE A 10 -34.67 29.25 -20.57
CA ILE A 10 -34.76 27.93 -21.18
C ILE A 10 -36.11 27.29 -20.84
N MET A 11 -36.69 26.59 -21.83
CA MET A 11 -37.94 25.82 -21.70
C MET A 11 -37.62 24.33 -21.79
N PHE A 12 -38.03 23.57 -20.79
CA PHE A 12 -37.86 22.12 -20.71
C PHE A 12 -39.16 21.48 -20.21
N GLY A 13 -39.35 20.20 -20.53
CA GLY A 13 -40.46 19.40 -20.01
C GLY A 13 -40.31 19.16 -18.51
N MET A 14 -41.40 18.75 -17.84
CA MET A 14 -41.30 18.35 -16.43
C MET A 14 -40.52 17.05 -16.27
N GLU A 15 -40.48 16.20 -17.30
CA GLU A 15 -39.69 14.97 -17.34
C GLU A 15 -38.17 15.19 -17.28
N ASP A 16 -37.68 16.38 -17.63
CA ASP A 16 -36.24 16.67 -17.69
C ASP A 16 -35.66 17.19 -16.36
N VAL A 17 -36.50 17.35 -15.34
CA VAL A 17 -36.07 17.87 -14.03
C VAL A 17 -35.14 16.87 -13.34
N GLY A 18 -33.94 17.33 -12.96
CA GLY A 18 -32.89 16.51 -12.34
C GLY A 18 -31.86 15.95 -13.32
N SER A 19 -32.05 16.15 -14.62
CA SER A 19 -31.13 15.74 -15.68
C SER A 19 -30.15 16.85 -16.04
N ASP A 20 -28.97 16.48 -16.54
CA ASP A 20 -28.02 17.40 -17.16
C ASP A 20 -28.44 17.66 -18.61
N ALA A 21 -28.79 18.92 -18.93
CA ALA A 21 -29.17 19.33 -20.28
C ALA A 21 -28.28 20.48 -20.77
N PHE A 22 -28.03 20.56 -22.07
CA PHE A 22 -27.27 21.65 -22.66
C PHE A 22 -28.16 22.86 -22.94
N CYS A 23 -27.66 24.07 -22.65
CA CYS A 23 -28.37 25.30 -22.96
C CYS A 23 -28.39 25.56 -24.48
N PRO A 24 -29.55 25.70 -25.13
CA PRO A 24 -29.65 25.90 -26.60
C PRO A 24 -29.13 27.27 -27.09
N HIS A 25 -28.65 28.11 -26.17
CA HIS A 25 -28.14 29.43 -26.49
C HIS A 25 -26.62 29.57 -26.37
N CYS A 26 -25.96 28.71 -25.58
CA CYS A 26 -24.53 28.83 -25.27
C CYS A 26 -23.83 27.47 -25.08
N ASP A 27 -24.52 26.35 -25.30
CA ASP A 27 -24.01 24.97 -25.22
C ASP A 27 -23.32 24.60 -23.91
N THR A 28 -23.60 25.33 -22.83
CA THR A 28 -23.07 25.03 -21.50
C THR A 28 -24.01 24.03 -20.80
N PRO A 29 -23.48 22.99 -20.13
CA PRO A 29 -24.31 22.04 -19.38
C PRO A 29 -24.98 22.75 -18.20
N VAL A 30 -26.28 22.53 -18.02
CA VAL A 30 -27.09 23.10 -16.95
C VAL A 30 -27.89 21.99 -16.29
N VAL A 31 -27.80 21.89 -14.96
CA VAL A 31 -28.62 20.98 -14.16
C VAL A 31 -30.02 21.57 -14.02
N LEU A 32 -31.04 20.88 -14.51
CA LEU A 32 -32.42 21.34 -14.45
C LEU A 32 -33.00 21.12 -13.05
N ARG A 33 -33.45 22.18 -12.39
CA ARG A 33 -34.06 22.13 -11.05
C ARG A 33 -35.55 22.42 -11.13
N ALA A 34 -36.34 21.73 -10.31
CA ALA A 34 -37.77 21.96 -10.20
C ALA A 34 -38.06 23.42 -9.84
N PRO A 35 -38.99 24.11 -10.52
CA PRO A 35 -39.42 25.45 -10.13
C PRO A 35 -40.02 25.39 -8.72
N GLY A 36 -39.47 26.15 -7.78
CA GLY A 36 -39.87 26.15 -6.37
C GLY A 36 -38.87 25.50 -5.41
N ALA A 37 -37.86 24.78 -5.92
CA ALA A 37 -36.70 24.44 -5.13
C ALA A 37 -35.86 25.72 -4.95
N GLY A 38 -36.04 26.41 -3.81
CA GLY A 38 -35.18 27.52 -3.40
C GLY A 38 -33.70 27.11 -3.47
N PRO A 39 -32.77 28.08 -3.53
CA PRO A 39 -31.34 27.78 -3.55
C PRO A 39 -31.04 26.83 -2.39
N ALA A 40 -30.60 25.61 -2.72
CA ALA A 40 -30.21 24.64 -1.70
C ALA A 40 -29.24 25.37 -0.77
N PRO A 41 -29.48 25.37 0.55
CA PRO A 41 -28.57 26.02 1.48
C PRO A 41 -27.16 25.48 1.17
N PRO A 42 -26.12 26.34 1.17
CA PRO A 42 -24.76 25.91 0.87
C PRO A 42 -24.50 24.66 1.72
N PRO A 43 -23.92 23.59 1.13
CA PRO A 43 -23.69 22.37 1.87
C PRO A 43 -22.91 22.78 3.12
N LYS A 44 -23.53 22.62 4.30
CA LYS A 44 -22.87 22.93 5.56
C LYS A 44 -21.51 22.25 5.47
N PRO A 45 -20.38 22.96 5.71
CA PRO A 45 -19.08 22.35 5.67
C PRO A 45 -19.20 21.07 6.48
N ARG A 46 -18.89 19.93 5.83
CA ARG A 46 -18.84 18.63 6.49
C ARG A 46 -17.74 18.74 7.53
N THR A 47 -18.10 19.30 8.67
CA THR A 47 -17.53 18.99 9.96
C THR A 47 -17.78 17.50 10.05
N GLY A 48 -16.76 16.72 9.63
CA GLY A 48 -16.70 15.32 9.95
C GLY A 48 -17.00 15.17 11.44
N PRO A 49 -17.57 14.02 11.85
CA PRO A 49 -17.89 13.79 13.25
C PRO A 49 -16.69 14.24 14.10
N PRO A 50 -16.90 15.05 15.16
CA PRO A 50 -15.81 15.40 16.05
C PRO A 50 -15.14 14.08 16.38
N MET A 51 -13.83 14.02 16.14
CA MET A 51 -13.01 12.89 16.48
C MET A 51 -13.21 12.69 17.98
N VAL A 52 -14.13 11.80 18.34
CA VAL A 52 -14.38 11.40 19.72
C VAL A 52 -13.09 10.71 20.09
N GLN A 53 -12.24 11.47 20.79
CA GLN A 53 -11.11 10.95 21.52
C GLN A 53 -11.66 9.84 22.40
N LEU A 54 -11.47 8.59 21.95
CA LEU A 54 -11.70 7.39 22.74
C LEU A 54 -10.56 7.32 23.77
N ILE A 55 -10.51 8.30 24.67
CA ILE A 55 -9.78 8.25 25.94
C ILE A 55 -10.68 7.47 26.88
N GLY A 56 -10.21 6.29 27.29
CA GLY A 56 -10.87 5.53 28.35
C GLY A 56 -10.80 4.01 28.22
N ILE A 57 -9.70 3.43 27.72
CA ILE A 57 -9.41 2.06 28.13
C ILE A 57 -8.98 2.14 29.60
N PRO A 58 -9.66 1.45 30.54
CA PRO A 58 -9.37 1.56 31.96
C PRO A 58 -7.94 1.10 32.22
N ALA A 59 -7.10 2.00 32.72
CA ALA A 59 -5.70 1.75 33.07
C ALA A 59 -5.52 0.50 33.96
N GLY A 60 -6.56 0.09 34.70
CA GLY A 60 -6.56 -1.14 35.51
C GLY A 60 -6.33 -2.43 34.71
N ILE A 61 -6.88 -2.58 33.50
CA ILE A 61 -6.72 -3.83 32.73
C ILE A 61 -5.27 -3.93 32.18
N PHE A 62 -4.69 -2.82 31.76
CA PHE A 62 -3.29 -2.79 31.33
C PHE A 62 -2.33 -3.13 32.46
N VAL A 63 -2.56 -2.66 33.69
CA VAL A 63 -1.70 -3.01 34.84
C VAL A 63 -1.76 -4.50 35.15
N VAL A 64 -2.93 -5.14 35.16
CA VAL A 64 -3.04 -6.58 35.43
C VAL A 64 -2.40 -7.41 34.31
N VAL A 65 -2.61 -7.05 33.04
CA VAL A 65 -2.00 -7.76 31.90
C VAL A 65 -0.47 -7.56 31.88
N PHE A 66 0.03 -6.35 32.15
CA PHE A 66 1.49 -6.12 32.25
C PHE A 66 2.11 -6.87 33.43
N SER A 67 1.45 -6.92 34.59
CA SER A 67 1.92 -7.69 35.75
C SER A 67 1.98 -9.19 35.47
N LEU A 68 0.99 -9.75 34.75
CA LEU A 68 1.02 -11.16 34.35
C LEU A 68 2.14 -11.45 33.33
N ILE A 69 2.33 -10.59 32.32
CA ILE A 69 3.41 -10.76 31.33
C ILE A 69 4.79 -10.63 31.99
N ALA A 70 4.97 -9.67 32.90
CA ALA A 70 6.22 -9.51 33.66
C ALA A 70 6.50 -10.72 34.57
N GLY A 71 5.47 -11.28 35.22
CA GLY A 71 5.56 -12.48 36.06
C GLY A 71 6.01 -13.72 35.25
N VAL A 72 5.39 -13.97 34.09
CA VAL A 72 5.78 -15.09 33.20
C VAL A 72 7.20 -14.90 32.65
N GLY A 73 7.58 -13.66 32.34
CA GLY A 73 8.95 -13.33 31.90
C GLY A 73 10.01 -13.61 32.98
N LEU A 74 9.72 -13.32 34.25
CA LEU A 74 10.63 -13.59 35.37
C LEU A 74 10.75 -15.09 35.66
N LEU A 75 9.66 -15.86 35.59
CA LEU A 75 9.67 -17.31 35.74
C LEU A 75 10.55 -17.98 34.68
N LYS A 76 10.38 -17.60 33.40
CA LYS A 76 11.17 -18.17 32.30
C LYS A 76 12.66 -17.79 32.37
N ARG A 77 12.98 -16.63 32.96
CA ARG A 77 14.37 -16.20 33.20
C ARG A 77 15.04 -16.99 34.32
N SER A 78 14.27 -17.52 35.28
CA SER A 78 14.80 -18.39 36.35
C SER A 78 15.18 -19.78 35.84
N GLU A 79 14.40 -20.34 34.92
CA GLU A 79 14.70 -21.63 34.27
C GLU A 79 15.94 -21.54 33.37
N ALA A 80 16.09 -20.42 32.64
CA ALA A 80 17.29 -20.16 31.84
C ALA A 80 18.56 -20.05 32.70
N LYS A 81 18.48 -19.45 33.89
CA LYS A 81 19.62 -19.37 34.82
C LYS A 81 20.03 -20.74 35.36
N LYS A 82 19.07 -21.62 35.73
CA LYS A 82 19.39 -22.98 36.20
C LYS A 82 20.11 -23.80 35.12
N GLY A 83 19.70 -23.69 33.86
CA GLY A 83 20.36 -24.38 32.75
C GLY A 83 21.75 -23.84 32.40
N GLU A 84 22.07 -22.58 32.74
CA GLU A 84 23.40 -22.00 32.53
C GLU A 84 24.38 -22.44 33.62
N GLU A 85 23.90 -22.57 34.86
CA GLU A 85 24.70 -23.02 36.01
C GLU A 85 25.06 -24.51 35.91
N GLU A 86 24.11 -25.36 35.47
CA GLU A 86 24.36 -26.80 35.25
C GLU A 86 25.34 -27.03 34.08
N LYS A 87 25.27 -26.20 33.03
CA LYS A 87 26.25 -26.24 31.92
C LYS A 87 27.62 -25.77 32.35
N ALA A 88 27.71 -24.77 33.23
CA ALA A 88 28.99 -24.32 33.78
C ALA A 88 29.61 -25.39 34.71
N ALA A 89 28.80 -26.16 35.43
CA ALA A 89 29.27 -27.23 36.32
C ALA A 89 29.77 -28.49 35.57
N ASN A 90 29.21 -28.77 34.39
CA ASN A 90 29.61 -29.92 33.56
C ASN A 90 30.66 -29.60 32.49
N MET A 91 31.12 -28.34 32.41
CA MET A 91 32.13 -27.94 31.44
C MET A 91 33.53 -28.19 31.99
N SER A 92 34.39 -28.83 31.19
CA SER A 92 35.76 -29.14 31.61
C SER A 92 36.59 -27.86 31.81
N ASP A 93 37.62 -27.93 32.67
CA ASP A 93 38.50 -26.78 32.97
C ASP A 93 39.15 -26.18 31.71
N GLU A 94 39.46 -27.02 30.72
CA GLU A 94 40.01 -26.59 29.43
C GLU A 94 38.99 -25.79 28.60
N GLU A 95 37.74 -26.24 28.55
CA GLU A 95 36.65 -25.56 27.82
C GLU A 95 36.27 -24.24 28.49
N TRP A 96 36.27 -24.20 29.83
CA TRP A 96 36.01 -22.98 30.60
C TRP A 96 37.06 -21.90 30.33
N LEU A 97 38.35 -22.27 30.29
CA LEU A 97 39.44 -21.37 29.92
C LEU A 97 39.32 -20.88 28.47
N ALA A 98 38.92 -21.77 27.55
CA ALA A 98 38.69 -21.39 26.15
C ALA A 98 37.51 -20.41 26.00
N GLN A 99 36.43 -20.58 26.74
CA GLN A 99 35.27 -19.68 26.74
C GLN A 99 35.64 -18.30 27.31
N LYS A 100 36.29 -18.24 28.47
CA LYS A 100 36.75 -16.95 29.03
C LYS A 100 37.68 -16.18 28.08
N LYS A 101 38.55 -16.89 27.35
CA LYS A 101 39.44 -16.29 26.34
C LYS A 101 38.67 -15.74 25.13
N ARG A 102 37.52 -16.34 24.78
CA ARG A 102 36.62 -15.84 23.72
C ARG A 102 35.86 -14.59 24.18
N GLU A 103 35.31 -14.62 25.39
CA GLU A 103 34.58 -13.48 25.99
C GLU A 103 35.48 -12.25 26.15
N ALA A 104 36.74 -12.43 26.57
CA ALA A 104 37.72 -11.35 26.68
C ALA A 104 38.06 -10.69 25.31
N ARG A 105 37.92 -11.42 24.19
CA ARG A 105 38.18 -10.90 22.83
C ARG A 105 36.96 -10.20 22.21
N GLU A 106 35.76 -10.42 22.75
CA GLU A 106 34.51 -9.84 22.23
C GLU A 106 34.39 -8.30 22.36
N PRO A 107 34.76 -7.65 23.49
CA PRO A 107 34.67 -6.19 23.60
C PRO A 107 35.63 -5.48 22.62
N GLU A 108 36.78 -6.07 22.31
CA GLU A 108 37.72 -5.53 21.34
C GLU A 108 37.17 -5.58 19.90
N LYS A 109 36.51 -6.69 19.53
CA LYS A 109 35.81 -6.82 18.24
C LYS A 109 34.66 -5.82 18.11
N LYS A 110 33.85 -5.65 19.17
CA LYS A 110 32.75 -4.66 19.19
C LYS A 110 33.25 -3.22 19.07
N LYS A 111 34.37 -2.87 19.72
CA LYS A 111 35.02 -1.54 19.59
C LYS A 111 35.55 -1.29 18.16
N LYS A 112 36.20 -2.28 17.54
CA LYS A 112 36.69 -2.19 16.14
C LYS A 112 35.53 -2.08 15.13
N ALA A 113 34.44 -2.81 15.34
CA ALA A 113 33.24 -2.73 14.50
C ALA A 113 32.55 -1.34 14.58
N LYS A 114 32.39 -0.77 15.79
CA LYS A 114 31.83 0.57 15.98
C LYS A 114 32.70 1.68 15.35
N LYS A 115 34.04 1.56 15.42
CA LYS A 115 34.96 2.51 14.74
C LYS A 115 34.85 2.45 13.21
N LYS A 116 34.68 1.25 12.61
CA LYS A 116 34.46 1.11 11.16
C LYS A 116 33.10 1.66 10.72
N ALA A 117 32.04 1.44 11.51
CA ALA A 117 30.70 1.93 11.20
C ALA A 117 30.60 3.48 11.25
N LYS A 118 31.33 4.14 12.17
CA LYS A 118 31.34 5.62 12.23
C LYS A 118 32.11 6.28 11.08
N LYS A 119 33.04 5.58 10.41
CA LYS A 119 33.84 6.14 9.30
C LYS A 119 33.15 6.04 7.93
N THR A 120 31.96 5.42 7.86
CA THR A 120 31.25 5.13 6.60
C THR A 120 29.84 5.71 6.52
N VAL A 121 29.51 6.72 7.34
CA VAL A 121 28.24 7.46 7.18
C VAL A 121 28.53 8.78 6.46
N PRO A 122 28.42 8.84 5.12
CA PRO A 122 28.34 10.13 4.43
C PRO A 122 27.11 10.87 4.95
N MET A 123 27.28 12.14 5.32
CA MET A 123 26.20 12.99 5.79
C MET A 123 25.07 13.02 4.76
N LEU A 124 23.88 12.60 5.19
CA LEU A 124 22.66 12.65 4.40
C LEU A 124 22.09 14.07 4.38
N LYS A 125 22.77 14.97 3.66
CA LYS A 125 22.14 16.18 3.14
C LYS A 125 21.40 15.80 1.86
N GLY A 126 20.08 15.66 1.97
CA GLY A 126 19.16 15.59 0.82
C GLY A 126 19.08 14.22 0.13
N TYR A 127 18.41 13.24 0.74
CA TYR A 127 17.99 12.05 0.01
C TYR A 127 16.83 12.38 -0.94
N LYS A 128 17.16 12.89 -2.13
CA LYS A 128 16.46 12.41 -3.33
C LYS A 128 16.87 10.94 -3.43
N ARG A 129 16.02 10.00 -2.99
CA ARG A 129 16.28 8.58 -3.29
C ARG A 129 16.28 8.47 -4.81
N PRO A 130 17.37 8.03 -5.45
CA PRO A 130 17.25 7.58 -6.82
C PRO A 130 16.27 6.41 -6.80
N LEU A 131 15.07 6.61 -7.36
CA LEU A 131 14.34 5.49 -7.95
C LEU A 131 15.33 4.83 -8.91
N ASN A 132 15.44 3.50 -8.88
CA ASN A 132 16.18 2.69 -9.84
C ASN A 132 17.63 2.34 -9.46
N THR A 133 17.81 1.65 -8.35
CA THR A 133 18.80 0.55 -8.34
C THR A 133 18.09 -0.76 -8.01
N VAL A 134 17.01 -1.05 -8.74
CA VAL A 134 16.54 -2.43 -8.88
C VAL A 134 17.72 -3.17 -9.50
N THR A 135 18.37 -4.00 -8.70
CA THR A 135 19.41 -4.90 -9.20
C THR A 135 18.80 -5.64 -10.38
N LYS A 136 19.39 -5.48 -11.56
CA LYS A 136 18.93 -5.97 -12.86
C LYS A 136 18.97 -7.50 -12.91
N LYS A 137 18.28 -8.17 -11.99
CA LYS A 137 17.88 -9.56 -12.13
C LYS A 137 16.91 -9.56 -13.29
N GLU A 138 17.17 -10.41 -14.28
CA GLU A 138 16.36 -10.53 -15.47
C GLU A 138 14.93 -10.88 -15.05
N ILE A 139 14.07 -9.88 -15.07
CA ILE A 139 12.71 -9.99 -14.59
C ILE A 139 11.92 -10.75 -15.65
N LYS A 140 11.49 -11.98 -15.32
CA LYS A 140 10.63 -12.78 -16.19
C LYS A 140 9.17 -12.35 -16.00
N TRP A 141 8.77 -11.34 -16.75
CA TRP A 141 7.37 -10.92 -16.85
C TRP A 141 6.49 -12.05 -17.42
N THR A 142 5.22 -12.08 -17.02
CA THR A 142 4.23 -12.87 -17.77
C THR A 142 4.06 -12.31 -19.17
N ASN A 143 3.64 -13.16 -20.12
CA ASN A 143 3.30 -12.69 -21.45
C ASN A 143 2.19 -11.62 -21.38
N PRO A 144 2.21 -10.64 -22.30
CA PRO A 144 1.15 -9.65 -22.42
C PRO A 144 -0.21 -10.34 -22.56
N THR A 145 -1.22 -9.84 -21.86
CA THR A 145 -2.59 -10.29 -22.10
C THR A 145 -2.99 -9.88 -23.50
N LYS A 146 -3.70 -10.74 -24.25
CA LYS A 146 -4.29 -10.33 -25.53
C LYS A 146 -5.19 -9.12 -25.28
N ARG A 147 -5.03 -8.09 -26.11
CA ARG A 147 -5.87 -6.90 -26.04
C ARG A 147 -7.27 -7.27 -26.53
N ASP A 148 -8.27 -7.04 -25.70
CA ASP A 148 -9.66 -7.07 -26.16
C ASP A 148 -9.85 -5.93 -27.16
N SER A 149 -10.45 -6.22 -28.31
CA SER A 149 -10.53 -5.31 -29.47
C SER A 149 -11.19 -3.96 -29.17
N GLY A 150 -11.93 -3.83 -28.06
CA GLY A 150 -12.55 -2.59 -27.60
C GLY A 150 -11.93 -1.95 -26.34
N SER A 151 -10.94 -2.58 -25.69
CA SER A 151 -10.35 -2.03 -24.46
C SER A 151 -9.33 -0.93 -24.78
N PRO A 152 -9.43 0.28 -24.17
CA PRO A 152 -8.47 1.34 -24.38
C PRO A 152 -7.11 1.08 -23.68
N VAL A 153 -7.09 0.15 -22.72
CA VAL A 153 -5.94 -0.24 -21.92
C VAL A 153 -5.57 -1.70 -22.10
N GLN A 154 -4.27 -2.01 -21.97
CA GLN A 154 -3.74 -3.36 -22.01
C GLN A 154 -2.72 -3.58 -20.89
N LEU A 155 -2.76 -4.75 -20.25
CA LEU A 155 -1.68 -5.19 -19.36
C LEU A 155 -0.56 -5.84 -20.19
N MET A 156 0.62 -5.22 -20.17
CA MET A 156 1.80 -5.66 -20.91
C MET A 156 2.51 -6.85 -20.24
N GLY A 157 2.33 -7.00 -18.93
CA GLY A 157 2.87 -8.10 -18.13
C GLY A 157 2.79 -7.76 -16.64
N HIS A 158 2.87 -8.79 -15.79
CA HIS A 158 2.95 -8.65 -14.35
C HIS A 158 3.80 -9.76 -13.71
N MET A 159 4.16 -9.58 -12.44
CA MET A 159 4.78 -10.60 -11.60
C MET A 159 4.50 -10.32 -10.12
N ILE A 160 4.93 -11.23 -9.25
CA ILE A 160 4.98 -11.00 -7.80
C ILE A 160 6.40 -10.59 -7.40
N GLU A 161 6.51 -9.48 -6.69
CA GLU A 161 7.77 -8.96 -6.16
C GLU A 161 7.68 -8.80 -4.63
N ASN A 162 8.76 -9.16 -3.92
CA ASN A 162 8.88 -8.88 -2.49
C ASN A 162 9.66 -7.59 -2.29
N ALA A 163 9.24 -6.77 -1.33
CA ALA A 163 9.99 -5.57 -0.96
C ALA A 163 11.44 -5.91 -0.56
N GLU A 164 12.39 -5.05 -0.93
CA GLU A 164 13.79 -5.17 -0.50
C GLU A 164 13.94 -5.15 1.03
N SER A 165 13.03 -4.45 1.72
CA SER A 165 12.97 -4.38 3.17
C SER A 165 11.55 -4.64 3.66
N GLY A 166 11.44 -5.55 4.63
CA GLY A 166 10.16 -5.94 5.25
C GLY A 166 9.53 -7.19 4.64
N ASN A 167 8.30 -7.47 5.06
CA ASN A 167 7.51 -8.65 4.67
C ASN A 167 6.36 -8.27 3.72
N LEU A 168 6.54 -7.20 2.93
CA LEU A 168 5.54 -6.76 1.97
C LEU A 168 5.78 -7.43 0.63
N THR A 169 4.69 -7.88 0.01
CA THR A 169 4.67 -8.46 -1.32
C THR A 169 3.76 -7.61 -2.20
N PHE A 170 4.11 -7.48 -3.47
CA PHE A 170 3.37 -6.69 -4.45
C PHE A 170 3.12 -7.52 -5.71
N VAL A 171 2.00 -7.25 -6.38
CA VAL A 171 1.88 -7.54 -7.82
C VAL A 171 2.35 -6.30 -8.55
N VAL A 172 3.49 -6.42 -9.25
CA VAL A 172 4.03 -5.34 -10.07
C VAL A 172 3.75 -5.64 -11.53
N GLY A 173 3.45 -4.60 -12.32
CA GLY A 173 2.98 -4.73 -13.69
C GLY A 173 3.17 -3.48 -14.51
N MET A 174 2.94 -3.59 -15.81
CA MET A 174 2.94 -2.44 -16.71
C MET A 174 1.63 -2.40 -17.50
N VAL A 175 0.85 -1.34 -17.32
CA VAL A 175 -0.38 -1.08 -18.07
C VAL A 175 -0.09 0.00 -19.10
N GLN A 176 -0.63 -0.14 -20.32
CA GLN A 176 -0.45 0.83 -21.39
C GLN A 176 -1.80 1.32 -21.91
N ASN A 177 -1.93 2.65 -22.02
CA ASN A 177 -3.00 3.27 -22.79
C ASN A 177 -2.65 3.21 -24.28
N HIS A 178 -3.52 2.62 -25.10
CA HIS A 178 -3.31 2.53 -26.55
C HIS A 178 -4.03 3.63 -27.34
N THR A 179 -4.83 4.45 -26.67
CA THR A 179 -5.62 5.52 -27.29
C THR A 179 -4.85 6.83 -27.32
N ASP A 180 -5.37 7.77 -28.10
CA ASP A 180 -4.94 9.16 -28.15
C ASP A 180 -5.72 10.05 -27.16
N GLN A 181 -6.55 9.43 -26.32
CA GLN A 181 -7.35 10.08 -25.28
C GLN A 181 -6.75 9.81 -23.91
N GLN A 182 -6.95 10.77 -23.00
CA GLN A 182 -6.70 10.56 -21.58
C GLN A 182 -7.74 9.59 -21.03
N LEU A 183 -7.33 8.72 -20.12
CA LEU A 183 -8.23 7.81 -19.42
C LEU A 183 -8.26 8.18 -17.95
N PHE A 184 -9.42 7.98 -17.34
CA PHE A 184 -9.67 8.23 -15.93
C PHE A 184 -9.94 6.92 -15.20
N ASP A 185 -9.74 6.94 -13.89
CA ASP A 185 -10.13 5.89 -12.96
C ASP A 185 -9.68 4.47 -13.40
N VAL A 186 -8.42 4.37 -13.84
CA VAL A 186 -7.85 3.11 -14.33
C VAL A 186 -7.61 2.17 -13.17
N GLU A 187 -8.32 1.04 -13.14
CA GLU A 187 -8.24 0.03 -12.08
C GLU A 187 -7.79 -1.33 -12.63
N ALA A 188 -6.83 -1.95 -11.93
CA ALA A 188 -6.36 -3.30 -12.23
C ALA A 188 -6.66 -4.24 -11.05
N PHE A 189 -7.42 -5.30 -11.29
CA PHE A 189 -7.80 -6.31 -10.28
C PHE A 189 -7.09 -7.63 -10.54
N PHE A 190 -6.49 -8.21 -9.50
CA PHE A 190 -5.79 -9.48 -9.57
C PHE A 190 -6.37 -10.49 -8.59
N ASP A 191 -6.56 -11.73 -9.06
CA ASP A 191 -6.76 -12.88 -8.19
C ASP A 191 -5.41 -13.49 -7.83
N LEU A 192 -5.26 -13.85 -6.55
CA LEU A 192 -4.02 -14.33 -5.96
C LEU A 192 -4.12 -15.83 -5.65
N TYR A 193 -3.07 -16.58 -5.97
CA TYR A 193 -3.04 -18.04 -5.86
C TYR A 193 -1.82 -18.52 -5.08
N ASP A 194 -2.00 -19.60 -4.31
CA ASP A 194 -0.91 -20.28 -3.62
C ASP A 194 -0.11 -21.22 -4.55
N LYS A 195 0.81 -21.99 -3.95
CA LYS A 195 1.63 -22.98 -4.68
C LYS A 195 0.79 -24.09 -5.33
N GLY A 196 -0.35 -24.44 -4.75
CA GLY A 196 -1.26 -25.48 -5.25
C GLY A 196 -2.23 -24.97 -6.30
N GLY A 197 -2.17 -23.69 -6.67
CA GLY A 197 -3.11 -23.07 -7.60
C GLY A 197 -4.48 -22.79 -6.98
N LYS A 198 -4.61 -22.85 -5.65
CA LYS A 198 -5.84 -22.46 -4.95
C LYS A 198 -5.88 -20.94 -4.80
N LYS A 199 -7.03 -20.32 -5.09
CA LYS A 199 -7.25 -18.89 -4.86
C LYS A 199 -7.22 -18.60 -3.36
N VAL A 200 -6.33 -17.70 -2.94
CA VAL A 200 -6.15 -17.30 -1.53
C VAL A 200 -6.63 -15.88 -1.24
N GLY A 201 -6.86 -15.07 -2.27
CA GLY A 201 -7.39 -13.71 -2.12
C GLY A 201 -7.40 -12.95 -3.43
N ASP A 202 -7.53 -11.64 -3.33
CA ASP A 202 -7.38 -10.70 -4.42
C ASP A 202 -6.64 -9.42 -3.96
N THR A 203 -6.23 -8.62 -4.94
CA THR A 203 -5.65 -7.29 -4.74
C THR A 203 -5.99 -6.39 -5.91
N LYS A 204 -5.85 -5.08 -5.73
CA LYS A 204 -6.02 -4.11 -6.80
C LYS A 204 -5.07 -2.93 -6.67
N ASP A 205 -4.90 -2.22 -7.76
CA ASP A 205 -4.24 -0.92 -7.81
C ASP A 205 -5.06 0.05 -8.65
N TYR A 206 -4.84 1.35 -8.45
CA TYR A 206 -5.62 2.42 -9.02
C TYR A 206 -4.73 3.55 -9.52
N MET A 207 -5.03 4.05 -10.72
CA MET A 207 -4.44 5.24 -11.31
C MET A 207 -5.55 6.17 -11.77
N GLY A 208 -5.69 7.34 -11.12
CA GLY A 208 -6.78 8.26 -11.42
C GLY A 208 -6.71 8.87 -12.82
N ILE A 209 -5.52 9.04 -13.38
CA ILE A 209 -5.33 9.61 -14.72
C ILE A 209 -4.21 8.88 -15.44
N LEU A 210 -4.50 8.37 -16.64
CA LEU A 210 -3.52 7.79 -17.55
C LEU A 210 -3.50 8.55 -18.87
N ALA A 211 -2.44 9.30 -19.11
CA ALA A 211 -2.28 10.13 -20.31
C ALA A 211 -2.31 9.30 -21.62
N PRO A 212 -2.59 9.94 -22.77
CA PRO A 212 -2.52 9.30 -24.08
C PRO A 212 -1.19 8.58 -24.29
N LYS A 213 -1.24 7.35 -24.82
CA LYS A 213 -0.05 6.49 -25.07
C LYS A 213 0.86 6.22 -23.86
N ALA A 214 0.48 6.65 -22.67
CA ALA A 214 1.31 6.53 -21.49
C ALA A 214 1.31 5.11 -20.94
N LYS A 215 2.33 4.83 -20.11
CA LYS A 215 2.47 3.58 -19.38
C LYS A 215 2.36 3.86 -17.89
N TRP A 216 1.71 2.95 -17.19
CA TRP A 216 1.59 2.96 -15.74
C TRP A 216 2.30 1.74 -15.17
N GLU A 217 3.26 2.00 -14.28
CA GLU A 217 3.84 0.97 -13.43
C GLU A 217 2.90 0.67 -12.26
N LEU A 218 2.15 -0.41 -12.42
CA LEU A 218 1.20 -0.95 -11.46
C LEU A 218 1.98 -1.55 -10.29
N ARG A 219 1.50 -1.31 -9.06
CA ARG A 219 2.04 -1.88 -7.82
C ARG A 219 0.92 -2.16 -6.79
N ALA A 220 0.21 -3.26 -6.97
CA ALA A 220 -0.85 -3.68 -6.06
C ALA A 220 -0.27 -4.38 -4.81
N THR A 221 -0.68 -3.96 -3.61
CA THR A 221 -0.18 -4.54 -2.35
C THR A 221 -0.85 -5.88 -2.04
N VAL A 222 -0.06 -6.90 -1.69
CA VAL A 222 -0.54 -8.25 -1.34
C VAL A 222 -0.49 -8.43 0.17
N PHE A 223 -1.66 -8.66 0.79
CA PHE A 223 -1.77 -8.86 2.24
C PHE A 223 -1.77 -10.34 2.65
N GLN A 224 -2.07 -11.24 1.72
CA GLN A 224 -2.16 -12.66 1.97
C GLN A 224 -0.77 -13.28 2.06
N ARG A 225 -0.59 -14.20 3.01
CA ARG A 225 0.63 -14.99 3.13
C ARG A 225 0.62 -16.10 2.08
N ASN A 226 1.81 -16.55 1.67
CA ASN A 226 2.01 -17.70 0.78
C ASN A 226 1.51 -17.55 -0.68
N VAL A 227 1.27 -16.33 -1.16
CA VAL A 227 0.96 -16.12 -2.58
C VAL A 227 2.17 -16.50 -3.44
N LYS A 228 1.93 -17.25 -4.52
CA LYS A 228 2.94 -17.69 -5.49
C LYS A 228 2.67 -17.24 -6.92
N SER A 229 1.41 -16.97 -7.26
CA SER A 229 1.07 -16.41 -8.57
C SER A 229 -0.13 -15.47 -8.48
N ALA A 230 -0.25 -14.61 -9.47
CA ALA A 230 -1.37 -13.70 -9.63
C ALA A 230 -1.91 -13.83 -11.06
N LYS A 231 -3.22 -13.68 -11.25
CA LYS A 231 -3.86 -13.60 -12.58
C LYS A 231 -4.69 -12.32 -12.64
N LEU A 232 -4.57 -11.59 -13.75
CA LEU A 232 -5.44 -10.44 -14.01
C LEU A 232 -6.89 -10.95 -14.09
N ARG A 233 -7.74 -10.39 -13.24
CA ARG A 233 -9.19 -10.65 -13.21
C ARG A 233 -9.94 -9.64 -14.06
N LYS A 234 -9.62 -8.36 -13.90
CA LYS A 234 -10.31 -7.25 -14.56
C LYS A 234 -9.37 -6.06 -14.72
N LEU A 235 -9.46 -5.38 -15.86
CA LEU A 235 -8.79 -4.10 -16.11
C LEU A 235 -9.85 -3.14 -16.66
N VAL A 236 -10.07 -2.01 -15.99
CA VAL A 236 -11.12 -1.04 -16.32
C VAL A 236 -10.49 0.34 -16.45
N ALA A 237 -11.04 1.16 -17.32
CA ALA A 237 -10.71 2.56 -17.48
C ALA A 237 -11.92 3.30 -18.03
N ASP A 238 -12.17 4.50 -17.51
CA ASP A 238 -13.19 5.40 -18.02
C ASP A 238 -12.57 6.37 -19.04
N LYS A 239 -13.38 6.80 -20.01
CA LYS A 239 -12.97 7.69 -21.10
C LYS A 239 -13.44 9.11 -20.85
#